data_AF-A0A9X4KRU8-F1
#
_entry.id   AF-A0A9X4KRU8-F1
#
_cell.length_a   1.000
_cell.length_b   1.000
_cell.length_c   1.000
_cell.angle_alpha   90.00
_cell.angle_beta   90.00
_cell.angle_gamma   90.00
#
_symmetry.space_group_name_H-M   'P 1'
#
loop_
_entity.id
_entity.type
_entity.pdbx_description
1 polymer ?
#
loop_
_entity_poly.entity_id
_entity_poly.type
_entity_poly.pdbx_seq_one_letter_code
_entity_poly.pdbx_strand_id
1 'polypeptide(L)'
;MTSMTGNHMMNKPYIRAVINELEGLGFAGDQAKEVLLKHYRVVRRTAGFEPNAADFAREIVDIEKAINRKYDPTDPSQVYIGHLRDRLKAAKKPGVRIHFISKPTVKSVPKLRRAHSTHR
;
A
#
# COMPACT_ATOMS: atom_id res chain seq x y z
N MET A 1 2.85 21.13 6.78
CA MET A 1 4.07 20.44 7.30
C MET A 1 3.64 19.48 8.39
N THR A 2 3.51 18.19 8.09
CA THR A 2 3.04 17.18 9.07
C THR A 2 4.12 16.12 9.25
N SER A 3 5.08 16.37 10.15
CA SER A 3 6.13 15.42 10.53
C SER A 3 6.32 15.41 12.05
N MET A 4 5.39 14.78 12.76
CA MET A 4 5.58 14.45 14.19
C MET A 4 5.35 12.96 14.51
N THR A 5 4.91 12.14 13.55
CA THR A 5 4.62 10.71 13.77
C THR A 5 5.72 9.76 13.25
N GLY A 6 6.64 10.23 12.40
CA GLY A 6 7.73 9.41 11.84
C GLY A 6 8.77 8.97 12.87
N ASN A 7 9.16 9.87 13.79
CA ASN A 7 10.24 9.61 14.74
C ASN A 7 9.84 8.65 15.88
N HIS A 8 8.57 8.60 16.27
CA HIS A 8 8.14 7.71 17.35
C HIS A 8 8.16 6.24 16.95
N MET A 9 7.84 5.93 15.69
CA MET A 9 7.88 4.55 15.18
C MET A 9 9.32 4.02 15.11
N MET A 10 10.27 4.83 14.67
CA MET A 10 11.68 4.44 14.51
C MET A 10 12.39 4.09 15.82
N ASN A 11 11.83 4.52 16.95
CA ASN A 11 12.37 4.22 18.27
C ASN A 11 11.85 2.90 18.85
N LYS A 12 10.92 2.21 18.18
CA LYS A 12 10.42 0.92 18.65
C LYS A 12 11.49 -0.17 18.48
N PRO A 13 11.71 -1.04 19.49
CA PRO A 13 12.72 -2.10 19.41
C PRO A 13 12.56 -2.99 18.17
N TYR A 14 11.32 -3.39 17.85
CA TYR A 14 11.01 -4.17 16.67
C TYR A 14 11.41 -3.47 15.36
N ILE A 15 11.13 -2.17 15.26
CA ILE A 15 11.44 -1.38 14.06
C ILE A 15 12.95 -1.25 13.88
N ARG A 16 13.70 -1.08 14.97
CA ARG A 16 15.17 -1.08 14.94
C ARG A 16 15.73 -2.44 14.50
N ALA A 17 15.15 -3.54 14.98
CA ALA A 17 15.53 -4.87 14.53
C ALA A 17 15.32 -5.02 13.01
N VAL A 18 14.17 -4.60 12.49
CA VAL A 18 13.89 -4.62 11.04
C VAL A 18 14.88 -3.76 10.25
N ILE A 19 15.25 -2.57 10.76
CA ILE A 19 16.25 -1.72 10.10
C ILE A 19 17.61 -2.43 10.04
N ASN A 20 18.06 -3.04 11.13
CA ASN A 20 19.32 -3.79 11.15
C ASN A 20 19.32 -4.96 10.15
N GLU A 21 18.20 -5.67 10.04
CA GLU A 21 18.03 -6.74 9.04
C GLU A 21 18.08 -6.18 7.60
N LEU A 22 17.43 -5.04 7.33
CA LEU A 22 17.51 -4.37 6.03
C LEU A 22 18.93 -3.89 5.70
N GLU A 23 19.67 -3.41 6.70
CA GLU A 23 21.09 -3.05 6.54
C GLU A 23 21.93 -4.28 6.22
N GLY A 24 21.70 -5.41 6.90
CA GLY A 24 22.33 -6.70 6.58
C GLY A 24 22.01 -7.22 5.17
N LEU A 25 20.87 -6.82 4.60
CA LEU A 25 20.45 -7.14 3.22
C LEU A 25 20.98 -6.15 2.17
N GLY A 26 21.79 -5.16 2.57
CA GLY A 26 22.51 -4.26 1.67
C GLY A 26 21.88 -2.88 1.46
N PHE A 27 20.91 -2.48 2.27
CA PHE A 27 20.36 -1.12 2.26
C PHE A 27 21.19 -0.22 3.20
N ALA A 28 21.67 0.92 2.73
CA ALA A 28 22.35 1.88 3.62
C ALA A 28 21.37 2.48 4.63
N GLY A 29 21.78 2.80 5.87
CA GLY A 29 20.85 3.07 6.98
C GLY A 29 19.72 4.08 6.71
N ASP A 30 19.97 5.16 5.96
CA ASP A 30 18.90 6.09 5.57
C ASP A 30 18.00 5.53 4.47
N GLN A 31 18.57 4.79 3.52
CA GLN A 31 17.83 4.03 2.51
C GLN A 31 16.97 2.93 3.15
N ALA A 32 17.47 2.24 4.17
CA ALA A 32 16.74 1.21 4.90
C ALA A 32 15.50 1.80 5.59
N LYS A 33 15.64 2.97 6.24
CA LYS A 33 14.50 3.70 6.83
C LYS A 33 13.48 4.13 5.78
N GLU A 34 13.94 4.63 4.63
CA GLU A 34 13.06 5.07 3.54
C GLU A 34 12.24 3.90 2.99
N VAL A 35 12.92 2.80 2.66
CA VAL A 35 12.30 1.58 2.11
C VAL A 35 11.34 0.96 3.13
N LEU A 36 11.72 0.94 4.41
CA LEU A 36 10.83 0.53 5.49
C LEU A 36 9.57 1.41 5.54
N LEU A 37 9.70 2.73 5.59
CA LEU A 37 8.55 3.66 5.64
C LEU A 37 7.60 3.48 4.46
N LYS A 38 8.16 3.29 3.26
CA LYS A 38 7.43 3.10 2.01
C LYS A 38 6.53 1.87 2.06
N HIS A 39 7.03 0.74 2.57
CA HIS A 39 6.33 -0.55 2.51
C HIS A 39 5.67 -1.00 3.81
N TYR A 40 6.04 -0.41 4.94
CA TYR A 40 5.60 -0.82 6.28
C TYR A 40 4.09 -1.01 6.38
N ARG A 41 3.29 -0.05 5.88
CA ARG A 41 1.82 -0.14 5.97
C ARG A 41 1.23 -1.26 5.12
N VAL A 42 1.86 -1.59 4.01
CA VAL A 42 1.39 -2.64 3.10
C VAL A 42 1.72 -3.99 3.72
N VAL A 43 2.99 -4.22 4.05
CA VAL A 43 3.47 -5.48 4.63
C VAL A 43 2.77 -5.77 5.97
N ARG A 44 2.58 -4.76 6.83
CA ARG A 44 1.86 -4.93 8.10
C ARG A 44 0.40 -5.34 7.93
N ARG A 45 -0.25 -4.98 6.82
CA ARG A 45 -1.64 -5.39 6.55
C ARG A 45 -1.73 -6.81 5.99
N THR A 46 -0.70 -7.27 5.29
CA THR A 46 -0.65 -8.61 4.67
C THR A 46 -0.12 -9.66 5.64
N ALA A 47 0.96 -9.35 6.35
CA ALA A 47 1.66 -10.30 7.23
C ALA A 47 1.02 -10.45 8.62
N GLY A 48 0.10 -9.56 9.01
CA GLY A 48 -0.57 -9.59 10.31
C GLY A 48 0.26 -8.95 11.44
N PHE A 49 0.20 -9.53 12.64
CA PHE A 49 0.85 -8.95 13.83
C PHE A 49 2.33 -9.36 13.93
N GLU A 50 3.21 -8.35 13.88
CA GLU A 50 4.64 -8.41 14.23
C GLU A 50 5.33 -9.75 13.89
N PRO A 51 5.43 -10.09 12.59
CA PRO A 51 6.22 -11.24 12.15
C PRO A 51 7.69 -11.09 12.56
N ASN A 52 8.47 -12.15 12.44
CA ASN A 52 9.91 -12.08 12.70
C ASN A 52 10.54 -10.92 11.90
N ALA A 53 11.40 -10.13 12.55
CA ALA A 53 12.00 -8.94 11.92
C ALA A 53 12.76 -9.26 10.63
N ALA A 54 13.43 -10.41 10.57
CA ALA A 54 14.13 -10.88 9.38
C ALA A 54 13.16 -11.24 8.26
N ASP A 55 12.05 -11.91 8.56
CA ASP A 55 11.04 -12.26 7.56
C ASP A 55 10.33 -10.99 7.03
N PHE A 56 10.02 -10.05 7.92
CA PHE A 56 9.46 -8.76 7.54
C PHE A 56 10.41 -7.95 6.64
N ALA A 57 11.70 -7.94 6.96
CA ALA A 57 12.73 -7.31 6.13
C ALA A 57 12.81 -7.98 4.76
N ARG A 58 12.82 -9.32 4.67
CA ARG A 58 12.81 -10.04 3.40
C ARG A 58 11.60 -9.69 2.54
N GLU A 59 10.41 -9.65 3.13
CA GLU A 59 9.19 -9.30 2.39
C GLU A 59 9.24 -7.87 1.83
N ILE A 60 9.78 -6.92 2.60
CA ILE A 60 10.05 -5.56 2.11
C ILE A 60 11.02 -5.57 0.93
N VAL A 61 12.11 -6.34 1.03
CA VAL A 61 13.12 -6.43 -0.04
C VAL A 61 12.53 -7.06 -1.29
N ASP A 62 11.71 -8.10 -1.16
CA ASP A 62 11.06 -8.76 -2.29
C ASP A 62 10.08 -7.83 -3.00
N ILE A 63 9.30 -7.05 -2.25
CA ILE A 63 8.42 -6.02 -2.81
C ILE A 63 9.23 -4.94 -3.54
N GLU A 64 10.30 -4.42 -2.92
CA GLU A 64 11.13 -3.38 -3.53
C GLU A 64 11.81 -3.88 -4.81
N LYS A 65 12.31 -5.14 -4.81
CA LYS A 65 12.86 -5.78 -6.01
C LYS A 65 11.80 -5.98 -7.08
N ALA A 66 10.61 -6.47 -6.72
CA ALA A 66 9.52 -6.71 -7.67
C ALA A 66 9.05 -5.41 -8.34
N ILE A 67 8.94 -4.31 -7.58
CA ILE A 67 8.56 -3.00 -8.11
C ILE A 67 9.61 -2.44 -9.09
N ASN A 68 10.89 -2.62 -8.78
CA ASN A 68 11.99 -2.10 -9.60
C ASN A 68 12.42 -3.06 -10.74
N ARG A 69 11.83 -4.25 -10.81
CA ARG A 69 12.15 -5.24 -11.84
C ARG A 69 11.72 -4.74 -13.22
N LYS A 70 12.61 -4.88 -14.20
CA LYS A 70 12.27 -4.63 -15.61
C LYS A 70 11.38 -5.77 -16.10
N TYR A 71 10.34 -5.40 -16.87
CA TYR A 71 9.46 -6.37 -17.48
C TYR A 71 10.26 -7.30 -18.41
N ASP A 72 10.09 -8.60 -18.22
CA ASP A 72 10.67 -9.65 -19.05
C ASP A 72 9.53 -10.56 -19.55
N PRO A 73 9.26 -10.61 -20.87
CA PRO A 73 8.20 -11.44 -21.42
C PRO A 73 8.49 -12.95 -21.35
N THR A 74 9.73 -13.34 -21.06
CA THR A 74 10.11 -14.75 -20.92
C THR A 74 9.87 -15.30 -19.51
N ASP A 75 9.60 -14.43 -18.55
CA ASP A 75 9.34 -14.81 -17.16
C ASP A 75 7.83 -15.01 -16.92
N PRO A 76 7.36 -16.25 -16.66
CA PRO A 76 5.94 -16.52 -16.43
C PRO A 76 5.40 -15.92 -15.12
N SER A 77 6.27 -15.49 -14.21
CA SER A 77 5.87 -14.79 -12.98
C SER A 77 5.51 -13.31 -13.22
N GLN A 78 5.69 -12.80 -14.45
CA GLN A 78 5.39 -11.43 -14.82
C GLN A 78 4.23 -11.35 -15.81
N VAL A 79 3.20 -10.58 -15.46
CA VAL A 79 2.05 -10.34 -16.34
C VAL A 79 2.14 -8.92 -16.92
N TYR A 80 2.16 -8.80 -18.25
CA TYR A 80 2.09 -7.51 -18.92
C TYR A 80 0.68 -6.93 -18.90
N ILE A 81 0.47 -5.90 -18.08
CA ILE A 81 -0.80 -5.17 -18.04
C ILE A 81 -0.64 -3.86 -18.84
N GLY A 82 -0.68 -3.96 -20.17
CA GLY A 82 -0.40 -2.85 -21.09
C GLY A 82 -1.24 -1.61 -20.83
N HIS A 83 -2.57 -1.78 -20.69
CA HIS A 83 -3.49 -0.65 -20.48
C HIS A 83 -3.21 0.13 -19.19
N LEU A 84 -2.65 -0.51 -18.15
CA LEU A 84 -2.34 0.15 -16.89
C LEU A 84 -1.02 0.91 -17.00
N ARG A 85 -0.04 0.34 -17.70
CA ARG A 85 1.27 0.94 -17.92
C ARG A 85 1.15 2.23 -18.75
N ASP A 86 0.30 2.23 -19.77
CA ASP A 86 0.06 3.42 -20.59
C ASP A 86 -0.68 4.51 -19.82
N ARG A 87 -1.64 4.14 -18.95
CA ARG A 87 -2.30 5.08 -18.05
C ARG A 87 -1.36 5.70 -17.02
N LEU A 88 -0.42 4.93 -16.45
CA LEU A 88 0.59 5.44 -15.53
C LEU A 88 1.58 6.39 -16.23
N LYS A 89 1.98 6.07 -17.47
CA LYS A 89 2.79 6.97 -18.30
C LYS A 89 2.04 8.26 -18.62
N ALA A 90 0.75 8.19 -18.93
CA ALA A 90 -0.09 9.35 -19.18
C ALA A 90 -0.27 10.22 -17.92
N ALA A 91 -0.36 9.60 -16.74
CA ALA A 91 -0.48 10.28 -15.44
C ALA A 91 0.80 11.00 -15.00
N LYS A 92 1.97 10.55 -15.46
CA LYS A 92 3.26 11.23 -15.22
C LYS A 92 3.43 12.52 -16.02
N LYS A 93 2.52 12.86 -16.93
CA LYS A 93 2.52 14.18 -17.59
C LYS A 93 2.17 15.25 -16.54
N PRO A 94 3.02 16.27 -16.33
CA PRO A 94 2.72 17.35 -15.40
C PRO A 94 1.45 18.08 -15.89
N GLY A 95 0.33 17.87 -15.20
CA GLY A 95 -0.95 18.51 -15.53
C GLY A 95 -2.20 17.62 -15.41
N VAL A 96 -2.07 16.29 -15.34
CA VAL A 96 -3.25 15.41 -15.27
C VAL A 96 -3.59 15.05 -13.81
N ARG A 97 -4.49 15.82 -13.19
CA ARG A 97 -5.13 15.46 -11.91
C ARG A 97 -6.08 14.29 -12.16
N ILE A 98 -5.70 13.10 -11.69
CA ILE A 98 -6.61 11.95 -11.64
C ILE A 98 -7.64 12.19 -10.55
N HIS A 99 -8.86 12.56 -10.94
CA HIS A 99 -10.01 12.54 -10.04
C HIS A 99 -10.48 11.09 -9.88
N PHE A 100 -10.24 10.51 -8.70
CA PHE A 100 -10.91 9.27 -8.31
C PHE A 100 -12.38 9.59 -8.08
N ILE A 101 -13.23 9.23 -9.04
CA ILE A 101 -14.68 9.29 -8.88
C ILE A 101 -15.06 8.14 -7.94
N SER A 102 -15.21 8.42 -6.65
CA SER A 102 -15.94 7.53 -5.76
C SER A 102 -17.38 7.48 -6.27
N LYS A 103 -17.85 6.27 -6.62
CA LYS A 103 -19.26 6.09 -6.98
C LYS A 103 -20.12 6.53 -5.78
N PRO A 104 -21.13 7.38 -5.96
CA PRO A 104 -22.01 7.76 -4.86
C PRO A 104 -22.77 6.53 -4.36
N THR A 105 -22.67 6.29 -3.06
CA THR A 105 -23.47 5.32 -2.31
C THR A 105 -24.95 5.54 -2.60
N VAL A 106 -25.62 4.46 -3.00
CA VAL A 106 -27.06 4.41 -3.30
C VAL A 106 -27.85 4.96 -2.11
N LYS A 107 -28.66 5.99 -2.36
CA LYS A 107 -29.57 6.59 -1.37
C LYS A 107 -30.56 5.53 -0.88
N SER A 108 -30.67 5.40 0.44
CA SER A 108 -31.69 4.59 1.12
C SER A 108 -33.10 4.98 0.68
N VAL A 109 -33.89 3.99 0.27
CA VAL A 109 -35.31 4.13 -0.10
C VAL A 109 -36.16 4.47 1.13
N PRO A 110 -37.12 5.42 1.06
CA PRO A 110 -38.00 5.72 2.19
C PRO A 110 -39.02 4.59 2.42
N LYS A 111 -39.19 4.21 3.68
CA LYS A 111 -40.20 3.25 4.17
C LYS A 111 -41.61 3.70 3.76
N LEU A 112 -42.32 2.92 2.95
CA LEU A 112 -43.74 3.10 2.69
C LEU A 112 -44.54 2.97 4.01
N ARG A 113 -45.29 4.02 4.37
CA ARG A 113 -46.31 3.98 5.43
C ARG A 113 -47.46 3.08 4.97
N ARG A 114 -47.73 2.01 5.72
CA ARG A 114 -48.98 1.24 5.61
C ARG A 114 -50.12 2.08 6.21
N ALA A 115 -51.15 2.34 5.41
CA ALA A 115 -52.42 2.87 5.88
C ALA A 115 -53.19 1.74 6.60
N HIS A 116 -53.56 1.95 7.87
CA HIS A 116 -54.56 1.15 8.53
C HIS A 116 -55.93 1.75 8.23
N SER A 117 -56.70 1.07 7.40
CA SER A 117 -58.16 1.23 7.30
C SER A 117 -58.77 0.30 8.34
N THR A 118 -59.40 0.86 9.36
CA THR A 118 -60.28 0.13 10.28
C THR A 118 -61.72 0.43 9.90
N HIS A 119 -62.37 -0.56 9.29
CA HIS A 119 -63.82 -0.70 9.33
C HIS A 119 -64.24 -1.08 10.75
N ARG A 120 -65.02 -0.23 11.43
CA ARG A 120 -66.35 -0.58 11.95
C ARG A 120 -67.05 0.66 12.50
#